data_AF-A0A0S7ZXE4-F1
#
_entry.id   AF-A0A0S7ZXE4-F1
#
_cell.length_a   1.000
_cell.length_b   1.000
_cell.length_c   1.000
_cell.angle_alpha   90.00
_cell.angle_beta   90.00
_cell.angle_gamma   90.00
#
_symmetry.space_group_name_H-M   'P 1'
#
loop_
_entity.id
_entity.type
_entity.pdbx_description
1 polymer ?
#
loop_
_entity_poly.entity_id
_entity_poly.type
_entity_poly.pdbx_seq_one_letter_code
_entity_poly.pdbx_strand_id
1 'polypeptide(L)' 'MGYRRFDDKNGNTWEVRDRSGSEWDLEPVGGNPGARISVPAPGYQADPFELSVEELQLLLGDATGGQTRRKPPKSPFSD' A
#
# COMPACT_ATOMS: atom_id res chain seq x y z
N MET A 1 -12.61 11.91 7.05
CA MET A 1 -11.69 10.75 7.00
C MET A 1 -10.29 11.31 7.07
N GLY A 2 -9.52 10.92 8.09
CA GLY A 2 -8.16 11.42 8.31
C GLY A 2 -7.17 10.77 7.36
N TYR A 3 -6.02 11.40 7.20
CA TYR A 3 -4.86 10.83 6.53
C TYR A 3 -3.66 10.87 7.47
N ARG A 4 -2.78 9.88 7.36
CA ARG A 4 -1.52 9.87 8.09
C ARG A 4 -0.35 9.97 7.12
N ARG A 5 0.57 10.88 7.44
CA ARG A 5 1.83 11.02 6.71
C ARG A 5 2.91 10.17 7.36
N PHE A 6 3.71 9.51 6.54
CA PHE A 6 4.91 8.79 6.96
C PHE A 6 5.96 8.83 5.85
N ASP A 7 7.22 8.71 6.23
CA ASP A 7 8.33 8.63 5.29
C ASP A 7 8.73 7.17 5.07
N ASP A 8 8.96 6.82 3.81
CA ASP A 8 9.53 5.54 3.37
C ASP A 8 11.03 5.45 3.75
N LYS A 9 11.59 4.24 3.67
CA LYS A 9 13.02 3.98 3.89
C LYS A 9 13.93 4.78 2.95
N ASN A 10 13.44 5.21 1.79
CA ASN A 10 14.19 6.06 0.86
C ASN A 10 13.99 7.56 1.13
N GLY A 11 13.30 7.94 2.21
CA GLY A 11 13.01 9.35 2.55
C GLY A 11 11.90 9.98 1.71
N ASN A 12 11.10 9.16 1.02
CA ASN A 12 9.94 9.63 0.27
C ASN A 12 8.72 9.74 1.18
N THR A 13 8.02 10.86 1.16
CA THR A 13 6.81 11.05 1.97
C THR A 13 5.58 10.44 1.30
N TRP A 14 4.79 9.71 2.07
CA TRP A 14 3.55 9.07 1.67
C TRP A 14 2.40 9.43 2.62
N GLU A 15 1.19 9.48 2.09
CA GLU A 15 -0.06 9.61 2.83
C GLU A 15 -0.84 8.32 2.77
N VAL A 16 -1.15 7.71 3.91
CA VAL A 16 -2.09 6.59 4.00
C VAL A 16 -3.46 7.11 4.41
N ARG A 17 -4.50 6.66 3.69
CA ARG A 17 -5.91 7.00 3.91
C ARG A 17 -6.74 5.74 4.00
N ASP A 18 -7.59 5.66 5.01
CA ASP A 18 -8.61 4.61 5.05
C ASP A 18 -9.70 4.90 4.01
N ARG A 19 -9.95 3.95 3.11
CA ARG A 19 -10.96 4.09 2.05
C ARG A 19 -12.26 3.37 2.42
N SER A 20 -12.19 2.22 3.10
CA SER A 20 -13.37 1.40 3.42
C SER A 20 -13.20 0.49 4.64
N GLY A 21 -12.30 0.81 5.58
CA GLY A 21 -12.00 0.00 6.78
C GLY A 21 -11.23 -1.30 6.51
N SER A 22 -11.24 -1.78 5.26
CA SER A 22 -10.52 -2.97 4.80
C SER A 22 -9.60 -2.69 3.61
N GLU A 23 -9.67 -1.49 3.06
CA GLU A 23 -8.83 -1.02 1.95
C GLU A 23 -8.29 0.36 2.31
N TRP A 24 -6.98 0.51 2.16
CA TRP A 24 -6.27 1.76 2.36
C TRP A 24 -5.64 2.23 1.06
N ASP A 25 -5.47 3.52 0.97
CA ASP A 25 -4.89 4.17 -0.19
C ASP A 25 -3.65 4.96 0.23
N LEU A 26 -2.53 4.67 -0.43
CA LEU A 26 -1.23 5.27 -0.21
C LEU A 26 -0.94 6.22 -1.36
N GLU A 27 -0.98 7.51 -1.06
CA GLU A 27 -0.75 8.58 -2.02
C GLU A 27 0.67 9.14 -1.82
N PRO A 28 1.49 9.23 -2.88
CA PRO A 28 2.76 9.94 -2.82
C PRO A 28 2.48 11.44 -2.61
N VAL A 29 3.23 12.08 -1.71
CA VAL A 29 3.06 13.51 -1.42
C VAL A 29 4.33 14.29 -1.71
N GLY A 30 4.15 15.54 -2.14
CA GLY A 30 5.28 16.42 -2.48
C GLY A 30 5.95 15.99 -3.78
N GLY A 31 7.30 15.98 -3.80
CA GLY A 31 8.11 15.59 -4.95
C GLY A 31 8.33 14.09 -5.10
N ASN A 32 7.55 13.26 -4.41
CA ASN A 32 7.68 11.80 -4.44
C ASN A 32 7.26 11.26 -5.83
N PRO A 33 8.16 10.58 -6.57
CA PRO A 33 7.87 10.03 -7.90
C PRO A 33 7.05 8.74 -7.87
N GLY A 34 6.67 8.25 -6.68
CA GLY A 34 5.83 7.07 -6.50
C GLY A 34 4.47 7.21 -7.19
N ALA A 35 3.79 6.09 -7.41
CA ALA A 35 2.41 6.07 -7.87
C ALA A 35 1.47 5.88 -6.67
N ARG A 36 0.25 6.41 -6.76
CA ARG A 36 -0.83 6.07 -5.83
C ARG A 36 -1.08 4.56 -5.87
N ILE A 37 -1.07 3.91 -4.71
CA ILE A 37 -1.33 2.47 -4.59
C ILE A 37 -2.40 2.19 -3.55
N SER A 38 -3.27 1.23 -3.84
CA SER A 38 -4.28 0.77 -2.89
C SER A 38 -3.86 -0.59 -2.33
N VAL A 39 -3.98 -0.74 -1.02
CA VAL A 39 -3.54 -1.92 -0.27
C VAL A 39 -4.65 -2.39 0.67
N PRO A 40 -4.74 -3.70 0.97
CA PRO A 40 -5.63 -4.16 2.00
C PRO A 40 -5.16 -3.66 3.38
N ALA A 41 -6.12 -3.30 4.24
CA ALA A 41 -5.82 -3.05 5.64
C ALA A 41 -5.35 -4.37 6.30
N PRO A 42 -4.35 -4.32 7.20
CA PRO A 42 -3.98 -5.49 7.98
C PRO A 42 -5.17 -5.96 8.82
N GLY A 43 -5.46 -7.27 8.79
CA GLY A 43 -6.65 -7.82 9.45
C GLY A 43 -6.69 -7.67 10.98
N TYR A 44 -5.57 -7.33 11.60
CA TYR A 44 -5.46 -7.04 13.03
C TYR A 44 -5.60 -5.54 13.37
N GLN A 45 -5.56 -4.66 12.37
CA GLN A 45 -5.57 -3.21 12.57
C GLN A 45 -6.29 -2.49 11.42
N ALA A 46 -7.49 -1.98 11.69
CA ALA A 46 -8.31 -1.27 10.70
C ALA A 46 -7.94 0.21 10.54
N ASP A 47 -7.23 0.78 11.52
CA ASP A 47 -6.87 2.19 11.54
C ASP A 47 -5.37 2.43 11.30
N PRO A 48 -4.99 3.24 10.29
CA PRO A 48 -3.59 3.49 9.96
C PRO A 48 -2.85 4.38 10.97
N PHE A 49 -3.55 5.05 11.90
CA PHE A 49 -2.94 5.88 12.95
C PHE A 49 -2.40 5.05 14.11
N GLU A 50 -2.86 3.81 14.27
CA GLU A 50 -2.33 2.90 15.30
C GLU A 50 -1.12 2.09 14.83
N LEU A 51 -0.85 2.02 13.51
CA LEU A 51 0.35 1.35 13.00
C LEU A 51 1.63 2.13 13.31
N SER A 52 2.74 1.40 13.42
CA SER A 52 4.06 2.06 13.45
C SER A 52 4.48 2.50 12.04
N VAL A 53 5.37 3.49 11.95
CA VAL A 53 5.95 3.92 10.66
C VAL A 53 6.65 2.74 9.97
N GLU A 54 7.33 1.89 10.73
CA GLU A 54 7.98 0.68 10.21
C GLU A 54 6.99 -0.30 9.57
N GLU A 55 5.80 -0.46 10.14
CA GLU A 55 4.75 -1.30 9.56
C GLU A 55 4.17 -0.69 8.28
N LEU A 56 3.96 0.63 8.26
CA LEU A 56 3.54 1.35 7.05
C LEU A 56 4.58 1.24 5.93
N GLN A 57 5.86 1.30 6.28
CA GLN A 57 6.96 1.07 5.33
C GLN A 57 6.99 -0.38 4.81
N LEU A 58 6.74 -1.37 5.67
CA LEU A 58 6.64 -2.77 5.25
C LEU A 58 5.45 -3.00 4.31
N LEU A 59 4.29 -2.42 4.64
CA LEU A 59 3.08 -2.47 3.83
C LEU A 59 3.30 -1.85 2.44
N LEU A 60 3.93 -0.66 2.40
CA LEU A 60 4.32 0.01 1.16
C LEU A 60 5.34 -0.83 0.38
N GLY A 61 6.33 -1.41 1.06
CA GLY A 61 7.35 -2.27 0.46
C GLY A 61 6.77 -3.54 -0.16
N ASP A 62 5.81 -4.18 0.50
CA ASP A 62 5.11 -5.36 -0.01
C ASP A 62 4.23 -4.99 -1.21
N ALA A 63 3.53 -3.86 -1.15
CA ALA A 63 2.67 -3.38 -2.23
C ALA A 63 3.46 -2.94 -3.48
N THR A 64 4.60 -2.28 -3.30
CA THR A 64 5.48 -1.84 -4.39
C THR A 64 6.33 -2.98 -4.94
N GLY A 65 6.83 -3.88 -4.07
CA GLY A 65 7.49 -5.13 -4.46
C GLY A 65 6.54 -6.16 -5.08
N GLY A 66 5.24 -6.03 -4.82
CA GLY A 66 4.17 -6.89 -5.32
C GLY A 66 3.74 -6.61 -6.77
N GLN A 67 4.24 -5.54 -7.41
CA GLN A 67 3.96 -5.26 -8.82
C GLN A 67 4.71 -6.20 -9.79
N THR A 68 5.00 -7.44 -9.37
CA THR A 68 5.22 -8.58 -10.28
C THR A 68 4.43 -9.83 -9.83
N ARG A 69 3.15 -9.69 -9.47
CA ARG A 69 2.22 -10.84 -9.50
C ARG A 69 1.05 -10.61 -10.47
N ARG A 70 1.40 -10.46 -11.75
CA ARG A 70 0.50 -10.94 -12.81
C ARG A 70 0.53 -12.48 -12.79
N LYS A 71 -0.51 -13.12 -12.26
CA LYS A 71 -0.86 -14.51 -12.59
C LYS A 71 -2.38 -14.64 -12.67
N PRO A 72 -2.93 -15.53 -13.53
CA PRO A 72 -2.45 -16.04 -14.82
C PRO A 72 -3.57 -15.99 -15.90
N PRO A 73 -3.31 -16.15 -17.22
CA PRO A 73 -4.35 -16.72 -18.06
C PRO A 73 -4.36 -18.24 -17.84
N LYS A 74 -5.42 -18.71 -17.20
CA LYS A 74 -5.81 -20.12 -17.15
C LYS A 74 -6.31 -20.49 -18.55
N SER A 75 -5.48 -21.11 -19.39
CA SER A 75 -5.95 -21.77 -20.61
C SER A 75 -6.19 -23.25 -20.29
N PRO A 76 -7.44 -23.75 -20.39
CA PRO A 76 -7.76 -25.15 -20.11
C PRO A 76 -7.62 -26.09 -21.32
N PHE A 77 -7.10 -25.63 -22.45
CA PHE A 77 -6.90 -26.45 -23.65
C PHE A 77 -5.61 -26.04 -24.36
N SER A 78 -4.66 -26.97 -24.48
CA SER A 78 -3.82 -27.15 -25.66
C SER A 78 -3.08 -28.49 -25.56
N ASP A 79 -3.65 -29.47 -26.28
CA ASP A 79 -3.16 -30.79 -26.76
C ASP A 79 -2.36 -31.70 -25.82
#